data_AF-A0A0P9N4B5-F1
#
_entry.id   AF-A0A0P9N4B5-F1
#
_cell.length_a   1.000
_cell.length_b   1.000
_cell.length_c   1.000
_cell.angle_alpha   90.00
_cell.angle_beta   90.00
_cell.angle_gamma   90.00
#
_symmetry.space_group_name_H-M   'P 1'
#
loop_
_entity.id
_entity.type
_entity.pdbx_description
1 polymer ?
#
loop_
_entity_poly.entity_id
_entity_poly.type
_entity_poly.pdbx_seq_one_letter_code
_entity_poly.pdbx_strand_id
1 'polypeptide(L)'
;GREVFNLGWVHHHLFQLPTLTPEDVQATLLELTALTITESLQSAQAITKELLVCGGGAHNKALMKRLAELLPDTEVSSTEKFGVDPDWVEAMAFA
;
A
#
# COMPACT_ATOMS: atom_id res chain seq x y z
N GLY A 1 -10.23 -4.18 9.98
CA GLY A 1 -9.03 -4.75 9.37
C GLY A 1 -9.14 -6.25 9.17
N ARG A 2 -8.66 -7.05 10.13
CA ARG A 2 -8.45 -8.50 9.98
C ARG A 2 -9.74 -9.33 9.86
N GLU A 3 -10.87 -8.76 10.24
CA GLU A 3 -12.20 -9.37 10.11
C GLU A 3 -12.63 -9.53 8.65
N VAL A 4 -12.17 -8.65 7.75
CA VAL A 4 -12.41 -8.75 6.31
C VAL A 4 -11.18 -9.28 5.56
N PHE A 5 -10.01 -8.69 5.81
CA PHE A 5 -8.77 -9.04 5.13
C PHE A 5 -7.92 -9.99 5.98
N ASN A 6 -7.98 -11.28 5.68
CA ASN A 6 -7.23 -12.34 6.38
C ASN A 6 -6.86 -13.49 5.44
N LEU A 7 -6.07 -14.44 5.93
CA LEU A 7 -5.65 -15.61 5.14
C LEU A 7 -6.83 -16.47 4.66
N GLY A 8 -7.91 -16.58 5.45
CA GLY A 8 -9.11 -17.30 5.02
C GLY A 8 -9.74 -16.68 3.77
N TRP A 9 -9.81 -15.34 3.73
CA TRP A 9 -10.25 -14.58 2.55
C TRP A 9 -9.32 -14.81 1.34
N VAL A 10 -8.00 -14.78 1.54
CA VAL A 10 -7.03 -15.04 0.46
C VAL A 10 -7.20 -16.46 -0.08
N HIS A 11 -7.23 -17.46 0.80
CA HIS A 11 -7.41 -18.87 0.41
C HIS A 11 -8.72 -19.09 -0.33
N HIS A 12 -9.82 -18.47 0.11
CA HIS A 12 -11.11 -18.56 -0.58
C HIS A 12 -11.03 -18.16 -2.06
N HIS A 13 -10.30 -17.08 -2.38
CA HIS A 13 -10.09 -16.64 -3.76
C HIS A 13 -9.13 -17.58 -4.52
N LEU A 14 -8.02 -17.98 -3.89
CA LEU A 14 -7.05 -18.88 -4.53
C LEU A 14 -7.63 -20.25 -4.88
N PHE A 15 -8.55 -20.79 -4.08
CA PHE A 15 -9.21 -22.07 -4.36
C PHE A 15 -10.07 -22.06 -5.63
N GLN A 16 -10.47 -20.88 -6.13
CA GLN A 16 -11.25 -20.74 -7.35
C GLN A 16 -10.39 -20.55 -8.60
N LEU A 17 -9.06 -20.44 -8.43
CA LEU A 17 -8.10 -20.22 -9.51
C LEU A 17 -7.27 -21.49 -9.74
N PRO A 18 -6.63 -21.63 -10.92
CA PRO A 18 -5.56 -22.60 -11.09
C PRO A 18 -4.46 -22.39 -10.05
N THR A 19 -3.67 -23.43 -9.77
CA THR A 19 -2.53 -23.30 -8.85
C THR A 19 -1.56 -22.24 -9.37
N LEU A 20 -1.37 -21.18 -8.59
CA LEU A 20 -0.43 -20.10 -8.83
C LEU A 20 0.86 -20.34 -8.05
N THR A 21 1.96 -19.75 -8.52
CA THR A 21 3.19 -19.73 -7.74
C THR A 21 3.01 -18.79 -6.53
N PRO A 22 3.65 -19.06 -5.38
CA PRO A 22 3.61 -18.16 -4.24
C PRO A 22 4.06 -16.73 -4.57
N GLU A 23 5.01 -16.58 -5.48
CA GLU A 23 5.53 -15.30 -5.96
C GLU A 23 4.46 -14.50 -6.70
N ASP A 24 3.69 -15.15 -7.57
CA ASP A 24 2.58 -14.50 -8.29
C ASP A 24 1.45 -14.09 -7.34
N VAL A 25 1.16 -14.92 -6.33
CA VAL A 25 0.20 -14.56 -5.26
C VAL A 25 0.66 -13.31 -4.52
N GLN A 26 1.93 -13.28 -4.10
CA GLN A 26 2.47 -12.15 -3.35
C GLN A 26 2.53 -10.86 -4.21
N ALA A 27 2.90 -10.98 -5.49
CA ALA A 27 2.86 -9.86 -6.43
C ALA A 27 1.42 -9.33 -6.61
N THR A 28 0.44 -10.22 -6.71
CA THR A 28 -0.98 -9.85 -6.82
C THR A 28 -1.47 -9.12 -5.57
N LEU A 29 -1.09 -9.56 -4.36
CA LEU A 29 -1.47 -8.89 -3.12
C LEU A 29 -0.80 -7.52 -2.96
N LEU A 30 0.45 -7.38 -3.42
CA LEU A 30 1.12 -6.07 -3.50
C LEU A 30 0.37 -5.13 -4.44
N GLU A 31 -0.01 -5.63 -5.63
CA GLU A 31 -0.74 -4.84 -6.62
C GLU A 31 -2.13 -4.44 -6.12
N LEU A 32 -2.86 -5.36 -5.47
CA LEU A 32 -4.15 -5.07 -4.82
C LEU A 32 -4.00 -3.94 -3.81
N THR A 33 -2.94 -3.97 -2.99
CA THR A 33 -2.66 -2.91 -2.02
C THR A 33 -2.40 -1.58 -2.72
N ALA A 34 -1.54 -1.56 -3.75
CA ALA A 34 -1.18 -0.34 -4.45
C ALA A 34 -2.37 0.29 -5.20
N LEU A 35 -3.16 -0.52 -5.92
CA LEU A 35 -4.32 -0.07 -6.67
C LEU A 35 -5.40 0.49 -5.75
N THR A 36 -5.77 -0.24 -4.69
CA THR A 36 -6.85 0.20 -3.79
C THR A 36 -6.49 1.50 -3.05
N ILE A 37 -5.22 1.70 -2.67
CA ILE A 37 -4.72 2.98 -2.14
C ILE A 37 -4.89 4.09 -3.18
N THR A 38 -4.40 3.87 -4.40
CA THR A 38 -4.39 4.86 -5.48
C THR A 38 -5.81 5.28 -5.87
N GLU A 39 -6.70 4.31 -6.09
CA GLU A 39 -8.09 4.54 -6.47
C GLU A 39 -8.84 5.32 -5.39
N SER A 40 -8.67 4.92 -4.12
CA SER A 40 -9.30 5.61 -2.98
C SER A 40 -8.78 7.05 -2.83
N LEU A 41 -7.47 7.25 -2.97
CA LEU A 41 -6.84 8.57 -2.92
C LEU A 41 -7.38 9.48 -4.04
N GLN A 42 -7.40 9.01 -5.29
CA GLN A 42 -7.91 9.78 -6.43
C GLN A 42 -9.40 10.08 -6.32
N SER A 43 -10.19 9.15 -5.76
CA SER A 43 -11.61 9.37 -5.51
C SER A 43 -11.87 10.44 -4.44
N ALA A 44 -11.02 10.52 -3.40
CA ALA A 44 -11.17 11.50 -2.33
C ALA A 44 -10.53 12.86 -2.68
N GLN A 45 -9.41 12.84 -3.41
CA GLN A 45 -8.62 13.98 -3.79
C GLN A 45 -8.05 13.78 -5.20
N ALA A 46 -8.81 14.24 -6.20
CA ALA A 46 -8.49 14.07 -7.61
C ALA A 46 -7.12 14.66 -8.01
N ILE A 47 -6.68 15.73 -7.34
CA ILE A 47 -5.36 16.33 -7.56
C ILE A 47 -4.54 16.23 -6.28
N THR A 48 -3.66 15.24 -6.24
CA THR A 48 -2.65 15.07 -5.19
C THR A 48 -1.29 15.45 -5.78
N LYS A 49 -0.50 16.25 -5.05
CA LYS A 49 0.84 16.67 -5.49
C LYS A 49 1.95 15.95 -4.75
N GLU A 50 1.73 15.62 -3.49
CA GLU A 50 2.66 14.88 -2.67
C GLU A 50 1.89 13.84 -1.84
N LEU A 51 2.41 12.62 -1.81
CA LEU A 51 1.93 11.52 -0.98
C LEU A 51 3.05 11.13 -0.02
N LEU A 52 2.84 11.40 1.26
CA LEU A 52 3.77 11.04 2.33
C LEU A 52 3.33 9.72 2.97
N VAL A 53 4.17 8.69 2.86
CA VAL A 53 3.90 7.34 3.34
C VAL A 53 4.58 7.12 4.69
N CYS A 54 3.83 6.55 5.63
CA CYS A 54 4.32 6.16 6.96
C CYS A 54 3.95 4.71 7.28
N GLY A 55 4.39 4.24 8.46
CA GLY A 55 4.30 2.85 8.91
C GLY A 55 5.19 1.90 8.11
N GLY A 56 5.14 0.60 8.46
CA GLY A 56 6.03 -0.41 7.87
C GLY A 56 5.93 -0.57 6.35
N GLY A 57 4.82 -0.13 5.72
CA GLY A 57 4.66 -0.10 4.27
C GLY A 57 5.63 0.86 3.56
N ALA A 58 6.07 1.92 4.23
CA ALA A 58 7.05 2.87 3.70
C ALA A 58 8.42 2.21 3.39
N HIS A 59 8.75 1.13 4.11
CA HIS A 59 9.99 0.36 3.91
C HIS A 59 9.90 -0.63 2.72
N ASN A 60 8.70 -0.91 2.21
CA ASN A 60 8.51 -1.80 1.07
C ASN A 60 8.81 -1.07 -0.24
N LYS A 61 10.05 -1.23 -0.73
CA LYS A 61 10.52 -0.58 -1.97
C LYS A 61 9.69 -0.92 -3.20
N ALA A 62 9.15 -2.15 -3.29
CA ALA A 62 8.32 -2.55 -4.42
C ALA A 62 6.96 -1.84 -4.38
N LEU A 63 6.35 -1.72 -3.20
CA LEU A 63 5.10 -0.97 -3.02
C LEU A 63 5.32 0.53 -3.29
N MET A 64 6.35 1.14 -2.71
CA MET A 64 6.66 2.57 -2.92
C MET A 64 6.90 2.89 -4.39
N LYS A 65 7.66 2.04 -5.09
CA LYS A 65 7.86 2.16 -6.54
C LYS A 65 6.53 2.04 -7.28
N ARG A 66 5.70 1.06 -6.93
CA ARG A 66 4.43 0.84 -7.61
C ARG A 66 3.44 1.99 -7.42
N LEU A 67 3.37 2.56 -6.22
CA LEU A 67 2.56 3.76 -5.95
C LEU A 67 3.01 4.94 -6.81
N ALA A 68 4.32 5.16 -6.97
CA ALA A 68 4.85 6.22 -7.83
C ALA A 68 4.52 5.99 -9.32
N GLU A 69 4.54 4.74 -9.79
CA GLU A 69 4.15 4.39 -11.17
C GLU A 69 2.65 4.64 -11.42
N LEU A 70 1.79 4.36 -10.43
CA LEU A 70 0.34 4.56 -10.52
C LEU A 70 -0.08 6.03 -10.35
N LEU A 71 0.79 6.86 -9.76
CA LEU A 71 0.57 8.28 -9.51
C LEU A 71 1.67 9.15 -10.15
N PRO A 72 1.78 9.18 -11.49
CA PRO A 72 2.92 9.81 -12.18
C PRO A 72 3.04 11.32 -11.93
N ASP A 73 1.94 12.00 -11.57
CA ASP A 73 1.90 13.44 -11.29
C ASP A 73 2.01 13.78 -9.78
N THR A 74 2.25 12.77 -8.94
CA THR A 74 2.38 12.89 -7.49
C THR A 74 3.79 12.51 -7.04
N GLU A 75 4.41 13.33 -6.20
CA GLU A 75 5.63 12.94 -5.52
C GLU A 75 5.32 11.97 -4.38
N VAL A 76 5.67 10.70 -4.54
CA VAL A 76 5.50 9.66 -3.50
C VAL A 76 6.80 9.54 -2.70
N SER A 77 6.75 9.79 -1.39
CA SER A 77 7.93 9.72 -0.51
C SER A 77 7.58 9.23 0.90
N SER A 78 8.58 8.76 1.65
CA SER A 78 8.42 8.45 3.08
C SER A 78 8.37 9.74 3.90
N THR A 79 7.67 9.73 5.04
CA THR A 79 7.70 10.84 6.01
C THR A 79 9.11 11.14 6.52
N GLU A 80 10.05 10.18 6.42
CA GLU A 80 11.48 10.37 6.71
C GLU A 80 12.09 11.57 5.96
N LYS A 81 11.62 11.85 4.74
CA LYS A 81 12.04 13.02 3.94
C LYS A 81 11.83 14.34 4.69
N PHE A 82 10.86 14.38 5.60
CA PHE A 82 10.50 15.53 6.43
C PHE A 82 10.96 15.39 7.88
N GLY A 83 11.86 14.45 8.17
CA GLY A 83 12.45 14.26 9.50
C GLY A 83 11.56 13.50 10.49
N VAL A 84 10.48 12.87 10.01
CA VAL A 84 9.60 12.05 10.85
C VAL A 84 9.75 10.58 10.45
N ASP A 85 10.31 9.78 11.36
CA ASP A 85 10.45 8.34 11.16
C ASP A 85 9.06 7.71 10.92
N PRO A 86 8.85 6.97 9.80
CA PRO A 86 7.57 6.42 9.41
C PRO A 86 6.97 5.49 10.47
N ASP A 87 7.79 4.79 11.26
CA ASP A 87 7.30 3.85 12.26
C ASP A 87 6.78 4.53 13.53
N TRP A 88 7.07 5.82 13.70
CA TRP A 88 6.70 6.59 14.89
C TRP A 88 5.49 7.49 14.70
N VAL A 89 5.01 7.65 13.45
CA VAL A 89 3.89 8.56 13.13
C VAL A 89 2.63 8.20 13.92
N GLU A 90 2.29 6.90 14.04
CA GLU A 90 1.11 6.47 14.80
C GLU A 90 1.28 6.78 16.30
N ALA A 91 2.46 6.53 16.88
CA ALA A 91 2.72 6.83 18.29
C ALA A 91 2.63 8.33 18.60
N MET A 92 3.14 9.18 17.71
CA MET A 92 3.05 10.64 17.84
C MET A 92 1.61 11.15 17.81
N ALA A 93 0.71 10.48 17.09
CA ALA A 93 -0.69 10.89 16.98
C ALA A 93 -1.52 10.66 18.25
N PHE A 94 -1.06 9.78 19.16
CA PHE A 94 -1.73 9.46 20.42
C PHE A 94 -1.16 10.21 21.64
N ALA A 95 -0.05 10.94 21.48
CA ALA A 95 0.67 11.61 22.56
C ALA A 95 0.03 12.93 23.02
#